data_AF-A0A5C8L584-F1
#
_entry.id   AF-A0A5C8L584-F1
#
_cell.length_a   1.000
_cell.length_b   1.000
_cell.length_c   1.000
_cell.angle_alpha   90.00
_cell.angle_beta   90.00
_cell.angle_gamma   90.00
#
_symmetry.space_group_name_H-M   'P 1'
#
loop_
_entity.id
_entity.type
_entity.pdbx_description
1 polymer ?
#
loop_
_entity_poly.entity_id
_entity_poly.type
_entity_poly.pdbx_seq_one_letter_code
_entity_poly.pdbx_strand_id
1 'polypeptide(L)'
;MVLKTQEIAVDTNKMNKKQRHISLKADLLGLDQVVVSATRNRISKKEAPVTVNVLSNKISRAAHSISLADGLNFQPGVRVETNCQNCGFTQVRLNGLGGEYTQILANSRPVFSALNGVYGLELISVSIIDRVKAVRSGGSALFGANAIAGTMNVITKDPVLNQWEVQTDFASIDAKSTDRVINASAAIVSDDLNSGLSIFGTSRDRQSYDADQDGFSEITALTNTSFGTMAFLKKIDRVAFKNPEVIKQLNKNYYAVRMDVNSTQPIFFDQQWFFNSEVNSKQNAVHKLAKLFINPPNKGIALPATLILNPSFKVNQRLFSYYTPKQLLNLL
;
A
#
# COMPACT_ATOMS: atom_id res chain seq x y z
N MET A 1 5.10 13.88 -4.07
CA MET A 1 4.28 14.27 -5.23
C MET A 1 3.95 12.98 -5.98
N VAL A 2 2.68 12.71 -6.29
CA VAL A 2 2.31 11.51 -7.08
C VAL A 2 2.32 11.95 -8.54
N LEU A 3 2.87 11.13 -9.44
CA LEU A 3 3.05 11.43 -10.87
C LEU A 3 2.14 10.54 -11.70
N LYS A 4 1.62 11.06 -12.83
CA LYS A 4 0.81 10.27 -13.76
C LYS A 4 1.67 9.25 -14.50
N THR A 5 1.08 8.09 -14.75
CA THR A 5 1.67 7.09 -15.64
C THR A 5 1.57 7.59 -17.07
N GLN A 6 2.69 7.57 -17.79
CA GLN A 6 2.75 7.93 -19.20
C GLN A 6 3.20 6.71 -20.00
N GLU A 7 2.35 6.24 -20.91
CA GLU A 7 2.70 5.20 -21.88
C GLU A 7 3.25 5.85 -23.14
N ILE A 8 4.40 5.38 -23.60
CA ILE A 8 5.05 5.87 -24.80
C ILE A 8 5.29 4.67 -25.71
N ALA A 9 4.65 4.67 -26.87
CA ALA A 9 4.92 3.67 -27.91
C ALA A 9 6.30 3.95 -28.52
N VAL A 10 7.19 2.97 -28.44
CA VAL A 10 8.52 3.04 -29.04
C VAL A 10 8.56 2.10 -30.23
N ASP A 11 8.74 2.66 -31.42
CA ASP A 11 9.01 1.89 -32.64
C ASP A 11 10.51 1.56 -32.68
N THR A 12 10.83 0.28 -32.46
CA THR A 12 12.21 -0.22 -32.41
C THR A 12 12.90 -0.17 -33.78
N ASN A 13 12.16 -0.13 -34.89
CA ASN A 13 12.71 -0.05 -36.25
C ASN A 13 13.16 1.37 -36.61
N LYS A 14 12.75 2.38 -35.83
CA LYS A 14 13.12 3.80 -36.00
C LYS A 14 13.83 4.36 -34.77
N MET A 15 14.64 3.53 -34.11
CA MET A 15 15.51 3.94 -32.99
C MET A 15 16.64 4.87 -33.48
N ASN A 16 16.30 6.11 -33.79
CA ASN A 16 17.29 7.19 -33.85
C ASN A 16 17.77 7.47 -32.42
N LYS A 17 19.09 7.63 -32.22
CA LYS A 17 19.76 7.98 -30.93
C LYS A 17 19.36 9.35 -30.35
N LYS A 18 18.15 9.87 -30.62
CA LYS A 18 17.66 11.11 -30.04
C LYS A 18 17.12 10.84 -28.63
N GLN A 19 17.72 11.50 -27.64
CA GLN A 19 17.16 11.60 -26.29
C GLN A 19 15.71 12.09 -26.38
N ARG A 20 14.77 11.32 -25.82
CA ARG A 20 13.40 11.79 -25.63
C ARG A 20 13.26 12.35 -24.23
N HIS A 21 12.94 13.64 -24.12
CA HIS A 21 12.54 14.21 -22.85
C HIS A 21 11.13 13.72 -22.48
N ILE A 22 11.04 12.96 -21.40
CA ILE A 22 9.78 12.52 -20.81
C ILE A 22 9.45 13.48 -19.68
N SER A 23 8.47 14.36 -19.91
CA SER A 23 7.97 15.27 -18.88
C SER A 23 6.80 14.62 -18.15
N LEU A 24 7.04 14.20 -16.91
CA LEU A 24 6.01 13.59 -16.06
C LEU A 24 5.11 14.67 -15.47
N LYS A 25 3.80 14.50 -15.63
CA LYS A 25 2.79 15.40 -15.05
C LYS A 25 2.41 14.96 -13.65
N ALA A 26 2.09 15.91 -12.79
CA ALA A 26 1.53 15.62 -11.47
C ALA A 26 0.19 14.87 -11.59
N ASP A 27 0.02 13.80 -10.81
CA ASP A 27 -1.27 13.14 -10.62
C ASP A 27 -1.96 13.73 -9.39
N LEU A 28 -2.71 14.81 -9.60
CA LEU A 28 -3.40 15.55 -8.55
C LEU A 28 -4.49 14.71 -7.86
N LEU A 29 -5.05 13.73 -8.57
CA LEU A 29 -6.17 12.91 -8.08
C LEU A 29 -5.72 11.52 -7.61
N GLY A 30 -4.44 11.17 -7.79
CA GLY A 30 -3.89 9.87 -7.41
C GLY A 30 -4.58 8.69 -8.11
N LEU A 31 -5.06 8.87 -9.35
CA LEU A 31 -5.80 7.85 -10.10
C LEU A 31 -4.89 6.70 -10.55
N ASP A 32 -3.61 6.98 -10.78
CA ASP A 32 -2.63 5.97 -11.20
C ASP A 32 -1.98 5.27 -10.00
N GLN A 33 -2.42 5.57 -8.78
CA GLN A 33 -1.95 4.91 -7.57
C GLN A 33 -2.36 3.42 -7.57
N VAL A 34 -1.40 2.54 -7.28
CA VAL A 34 -1.64 1.10 -7.15
C VAL A 34 -2.30 0.79 -5.81
N VAL A 35 -3.46 0.12 -5.86
CA VAL A 35 -4.27 -0.24 -4.71
C VAL A 35 -4.42 -1.76 -4.64
N VAL A 36 -3.70 -2.38 -3.69
CA VAL A 36 -3.68 -3.84 -3.52
C VAL A 36 -4.97 -4.42 -2.90
N SER A 37 -5.81 -3.56 -2.31
CA SER A 37 -6.94 -4.00 -1.48
C SER A 37 -8.23 -4.28 -2.27
N ALA A 38 -8.31 -3.94 -3.56
CA ALA A 38 -9.51 -4.19 -4.36
C ALA A 38 -9.67 -5.67 -4.75
N THR A 39 -8.58 -6.34 -5.12
CA THR A 39 -8.61 -7.71 -5.69
C THR A 39 -7.56 -8.63 -5.07
N ARG A 40 -6.94 -8.24 -3.95
CA ARG A 40 -5.70 -8.81 -3.38
C ARG A 40 -4.47 -8.76 -4.32
N ASN A 41 -4.66 -8.35 -5.56
CA ASN A 41 -3.61 -8.11 -6.56
C ASN A 41 -3.31 -6.62 -6.66
N ARG A 42 -2.09 -6.29 -7.11
CA ARG A 42 -1.64 -4.92 -7.32
C ARG A 42 -2.22 -4.38 -8.63
N ILE A 43 -3.37 -3.71 -8.56
CA ILE A 43 -3.99 -3.04 -9.72
C ILE A 43 -4.09 -1.53 -9.48
N SER A 44 -4.17 -0.73 -10.54
CA SER A 44 -4.36 0.72 -10.38
C SER A 44 -5.76 1.02 -9.83
N LYS A 45 -5.94 2.18 -9.19
CA LYS A 45 -7.26 2.63 -8.72
C LYS A 45 -8.26 2.73 -9.89
N LYS A 46 -7.80 3.11 -11.08
CA LYS A 46 -8.61 3.20 -12.31
C LYS A 46 -9.10 1.85 -12.82
N GLU A 47 -8.31 0.79 -12.65
CA GLU A 47 -8.64 -0.57 -13.10
C GLU A 47 -9.39 -1.39 -12.05
N ALA A 48 -9.54 -0.85 -10.83
CA ALA A 48 -10.24 -1.53 -9.76
C ALA A 48 -11.73 -1.68 -10.11
N PRO A 49 -12.29 -2.90 -10.08
CA PRO A 49 -13.71 -3.14 -10.37
C PRO A 49 -14.63 -2.67 -9.23
N VAL A 50 -14.06 -2.17 -8.14
CA VAL A 50 -14.76 -1.71 -6.94
C VAL A 50 -14.26 -0.34 -6.52
N THR A 51 -15.16 0.47 -5.96
CA THR A 51 -14.79 1.81 -5.49
C THR A 51 -13.87 1.70 -4.28
N VAL A 52 -12.63 2.20 -4.44
CA VAL A 52 -11.66 2.31 -3.35
C VAL A 52 -11.30 3.75 -3.08
N ASN A 53 -11.51 4.18 -1.84
CA ASN A 53 -11.07 5.46 -1.33
C ASN A 53 -9.75 5.27 -0.58
N VAL A 54 -8.80 6.20 -0.75
CA VAL A 54 -7.49 6.16 -0.09
C VAL A 54 -7.31 7.46 0.69
N LEU A 55 -7.27 7.35 2.01
CA LEU A 55 -6.94 8.44 2.92
C LEU A 55 -5.43 8.41 3.18
N SER A 56 -4.72 9.44 2.73
CA SER A 56 -3.29 9.59 3.03
C SER A 56 -3.10 10.17 4.44
N ASN A 57 -2.06 9.72 5.15
CA ASN A 57 -1.70 10.29 6.45
C ASN A 57 -1.43 11.81 6.41
N LYS A 58 -1.17 12.40 5.23
CA LYS A 58 -1.05 13.85 5.10
C LYS A 58 -2.30 14.60 5.53
N ILE A 59 -3.48 14.07 5.20
CA ILE A 59 -4.77 14.68 5.57
C ILE A 59 -4.96 14.56 7.09
N SER A 60 -4.73 13.36 7.64
CA SER A 60 -4.83 13.12 9.08
C SER A 60 -3.87 14.00 9.89
N ARG A 61 -2.63 14.20 9.42
CA ARG A 61 -1.67 15.13 10.03
C ARG A 61 -2.12 16.59 9.94
N ALA A 62 -2.62 17.02 8.78
CA ALA A 62 -3.12 18.40 8.62
C ALA A 62 -4.35 18.68 9.51
N ALA A 63 -5.18 17.66 9.74
CA ALA A 63 -6.34 17.73 10.61
C ALA A 63 -6.03 17.50 12.10
N HIS A 64 -4.76 17.32 12.48
CA HIS A 64 -4.35 16.97 13.85
C HIS A 64 -5.10 15.77 14.43
N SER A 65 -5.38 14.77 13.59
CA SER A 65 -6.03 13.52 14.02
C SER A 65 -5.10 12.72 14.93
N ILE A 66 -5.57 12.37 16.11
CA ILE A 66 -4.82 11.60 17.11
C ILE A 66 -4.98 10.10 16.83
N SER A 67 -6.21 9.67 16.55
CA SER A 67 -6.59 8.28 16.34
C SER A 67 -7.08 7.99 14.92
N LEU A 68 -7.17 6.71 14.57
CA LEU A 68 -7.76 6.27 13.32
C LEU A 68 -9.21 6.78 13.19
N ALA A 69 -9.99 6.75 14.26
CA ALA A 69 -11.35 7.29 14.28
C ALA A 69 -11.38 8.76 13.82
N ASP A 70 -10.51 9.61 14.38
CA ASP A 70 -10.41 11.02 14.01
C ASP A 70 -10.06 11.20 12.53
N GLY A 71 -9.07 10.43 12.05
CA GLY A 71 -8.64 10.50 10.66
C GLY A 71 -9.73 10.09 9.67
N LEU A 72 -10.55 9.10 10.04
CA LEU A 72 -11.60 8.57 9.17
C LEU A 72 -12.76 9.52 8.93
N ASN A 73 -12.98 10.51 9.81
CA ASN A 73 -13.97 11.58 9.58
C ASN A 73 -13.71 12.37 8.29
N PHE A 74 -12.47 12.38 7.80
CA PHE A 74 -12.07 13.09 6.57
C PHE A 74 -12.10 12.22 5.32
N GLN A 75 -12.61 10.98 5.41
CA GLN A 75 -12.75 10.08 4.26
C GLN A 75 -14.17 10.12 3.68
N PRO A 76 -14.37 10.53 2.41
CA PRO A 76 -15.69 10.50 1.79
C PRO A 76 -16.32 9.11 1.75
N GLY A 77 -17.62 9.04 2.09
CA GLY A 77 -18.39 7.79 2.11
C GLY A 77 -18.10 6.90 3.33
N VAL A 78 -17.38 7.42 4.31
CA VAL A 78 -17.15 6.81 5.62
C VAL A 78 -17.78 7.72 6.66
N ARG A 79 -18.55 7.14 7.60
CA ARG A 79 -19.09 7.86 8.75
C ARG A 79 -18.56 7.21 10.01
N VAL A 80 -17.88 7.99 10.83
CA VAL A 80 -17.51 7.58 12.19
C VAL A 80 -18.61 8.07 13.12
N GLU A 81 -19.08 7.21 14.01
CA GLU A 81 -20.19 7.51 14.91
C GLU A 81 -19.86 6.99 16.31
N THR A 82 -20.15 7.80 17.32
CA THR A 82 -20.07 7.39 18.73
C THR A 82 -21.46 6.91 19.13
N ASN A 83 -21.66 5.59 19.17
CA ASN A 83 -22.97 4.99 19.44
C ASN A 83 -23.37 5.09 20.90
N CYS A 84 -22.39 5.18 21.78
CA CYS A 84 -22.60 5.32 23.21
C CYS A 84 -21.56 6.31 23.71
N GLN A 85 -22.04 7.52 23.98
CA GLN A 85 -21.25 8.69 24.34
C GLN A 85 -20.54 8.46 25.67
N ASN A 86 -21.27 8.07 26.72
CA ASN A 86 -20.75 7.85 28.07
C ASN A 86 -19.88 6.58 28.24
N CYS A 87 -19.83 5.69 27.24
CA CYS A 87 -18.93 4.53 27.24
C CYS A 87 -17.81 4.62 26.19
N GLY A 88 -17.80 5.65 25.33
CA GLY A 88 -16.76 5.87 24.33
C GLY A 88 -16.76 4.84 23.20
N PHE A 89 -17.91 4.22 22.92
CA PHE A 89 -18.04 3.26 21.83
C PHE A 89 -18.11 3.99 20.49
N THR A 90 -17.06 3.82 19.67
CA THR A 90 -17.00 4.33 18.30
C THR A 90 -17.16 3.23 17.27
N GLN A 91 -17.85 3.53 16.16
CA GLN A 91 -17.98 2.62 15.03
C GLN A 91 -17.73 3.32 13.70
N VAL A 92 -17.37 2.54 12.68
CA VAL A 92 -17.23 3.01 11.30
C VAL A 92 -18.33 2.42 10.44
N ARG A 93 -19.15 3.28 9.88
CA ARG A 93 -20.26 2.92 8.99
C ARG A 93 -19.86 3.16 7.55
N LEU A 94 -20.13 2.17 6.70
CA LEU A 94 -19.93 2.22 5.26
C LEU A 94 -21.28 2.01 4.57
N ASN A 95 -21.61 2.86 3.59
CA ASN A 95 -22.87 2.78 2.83
C ASN A 95 -24.14 2.68 3.71
N GLY A 96 -24.11 3.26 4.92
CA GLY A 96 -25.24 3.27 5.85
C GLY A 96 -25.38 2.03 6.75
N LEU A 97 -24.58 0.98 6.55
CA LEU A 97 -24.59 -0.19 7.43
C LEU A 97 -23.81 0.06 8.74
N GLY A 98 -24.18 -0.66 9.80
CA GLY A 98 -23.52 -0.61 11.11
C GLY A 98 -22.06 -1.07 11.07
N GLY A 99 -21.31 -0.75 12.13
CA GLY A 99 -19.88 -1.07 12.26
C GLY A 99 -19.59 -2.57 12.29
N GLU A 100 -20.54 -3.37 12.76
CA GLU A 100 -20.50 -4.84 12.74
C GLU A 100 -20.41 -5.42 11.32
N TYR A 101 -20.80 -4.64 10.30
CA TYR A 101 -20.72 -5.00 8.89
C TYR A 101 -19.48 -4.41 8.18
N THR A 102 -18.58 -3.76 8.92
CA THR A 102 -17.34 -3.20 8.40
C THR A 102 -16.14 -3.94 8.96
N GLN A 103 -15.38 -4.62 8.10
CA GLN A 103 -14.18 -5.34 8.53
C GLN A 103 -12.97 -4.39 8.57
N ILE A 104 -12.42 -4.19 9.77
CA ILE A 104 -11.15 -3.46 9.95
C ILE A 104 -9.97 -4.43 9.76
N LEU A 105 -9.00 -4.00 8.97
CA LEU A 105 -7.76 -4.72 8.65
C LEU A 105 -6.56 -3.84 8.96
N ALA A 106 -5.46 -4.45 9.42
CA ALA A 106 -4.13 -3.84 9.41
C ALA A 106 -3.25 -4.66 8.46
N ASN A 107 -2.64 -3.98 7.49
CA ASN A 107 -1.83 -4.61 6.45
C ASN A 107 -2.55 -5.78 5.76
N SER A 108 -3.85 -5.63 5.50
CA SER A 108 -4.75 -6.60 4.88
C SER A 108 -5.05 -7.85 5.72
N ARG A 109 -4.75 -7.82 7.04
CA ARG A 109 -5.13 -8.87 7.98
C ARG A 109 -6.20 -8.35 8.95
N PRO A 110 -7.27 -9.11 9.20
CA PRO A 110 -8.25 -8.76 10.21
C PRO A 110 -7.60 -8.56 11.59
N VAL A 111 -7.89 -7.44 12.24
CA VAL A 111 -7.33 -7.11 13.58
C VAL A 111 -8.39 -7.19 14.65
N PHE A 112 -9.61 -6.78 14.31
CA PHE A 112 -10.75 -6.80 15.21
C PHE A 112 -11.76 -7.85 14.73
N SER A 113 -12.27 -8.63 15.68
CA SER A 113 -13.59 -9.26 15.54
C SER A 113 -14.66 -8.17 15.64
N ALA A 114 -15.90 -8.46 15.21
CA ALA A 114 -17.00 -7.50 15.32
C ALA A 114 -17.20 -6.97 16.76
N LEU A 115 -16.99 -7.83 17.77
CA LEU A 115 -17.08 -7.48 19.20
C LEU A 115 -15.89 -6.63 19.70
N ASN A 116 -14.67 -6.88 19.21
CA ASN A 116 -13.48 -6.09 19.59
C ASN A 116 -13.34 -4.79 18.79
N GLY A 117 -14.18 -4.58 17.76
CA GLY A 117 -14.20 -3.37 16.93
C GLY A 117 -14.74 -2.13 17.64
N VAL A 118 -15.38 -2.31 18.81
CA VAL A 118 -16.05 -1.27 19.61
C VAL A 118 -15.09 -0.18 20.09
N TYR A 119 -13.89 -0.57 20.52
CA TYR A 119 -12.89 0.39 21.04
C TYR A 119 -11.63 0.44 20.17
N GLY A 120 -11.47 -0.51 19.24
CA GLY A 120 -10.24 -0.70 18.48
C GLY A 120 -9.82 0.50 17.62
N LEU A 121 -10.77 1.33 17.18
CA LEU A 121 -10.51 2.49 16.33
C LEU A 121 -9.77 3.62 17.06
N GLU A 122 -10.07 3.84 18.34
CA GLU A 122 -9.37 4.83 19.15
C GLU A 122 -7.95 4.35 19.56
N LEU A 123 -7.70 3.04 19.52
CA LEU A 123 -6.40 2.46 19.89
C LEU A 123 -5.31 2.63 18.82
N ILE A 124 -5.69 2.75 17.55
CA ILE A 124 -4.73 2.87 16.44
C ILE A 124 -4.36 4.34 16.28
N SER A 125 -3.15 4.70 16.70
CA SER A 125 -2.61 6.05 16.51
C SER A 125 -2.33 6.36 15.04
N VAL A 126 -2.56 7.61 14.62
CA VAL A 126 -2.24 8.10 13.27
C VAL A 126 -0.72 8.11 13.01
N SER A 127 0.09 8.14 14.07
CA SER A 127 1.55 8.16 13.98
C SER A 127 2.13 6.95 13.24
N ILE A 128 1.49 5.78 13.34
CA ILE A 128 1.93 4.53 12.70
C ILE A 128 1.34 4.29 11.31
N ILE A 129 0.35 5.09 10.90
CA ILE A 129 -0.40 4.92 9.66
C ILE A 129 0.37 5.59 8.50
N ASP A 130 0.51 4.91 7.37
CA ASP A 130 0.91 5.53 6.09
C ASP A 130 -0.33 6.00 5.33
N ARG A 131 -1.34 5.12 5.25
CA ARG A 131 -2.62 5.41 4.60
C ARG A 131 -3.70 4.44 5.06
N VAL A 132 -4.95 4.84 4.92
CA VAL A 132 -6.11 3.98 5.11
C VAL A 132 -6.83 3.79 3.78
N LYS A 133 -7.19 2.56 3.46
CA LYS A 133 -7.93 2.21 2.24
C LYS A 133 -9.33 1.75 2.63
N ALA A 134 -10.34 2.47 2.17
CA ALA A 134 -11.74 2.10 2.36
C ALA A 134 -12.27 1.48 1.07
N VAL A 135 -12.61 0.18 1.12
CA VAL A 135 -13.28 -0.52 0.02
C VAL A 135 -14.75 -0.63 0.38
N ARG A 136 -15.63 -0.02 -0.43
CA ARG A 136 -17.07 0.08 -0.16
C ARG A 136 -17.86 -0.77 -1.16
N SER A 137 -17.74 -2.09 -1.06
CA SER A 137 -18.36 -3.03 -2.00
C SER A 137 -18.68 -4.37 -1.33
N GLY A 138 -19.71 -5.07 -1.78
CA GLY A 138 -20.00 -6.45 -1.36
C GLY A 138 -18.89 -7.45 -1.70
N GLY A 139 -18.04 -7.15 -2.68
CA GLY A 139 -16.81 -7.93 -2.97
C GLY A 139 -15.78 -7.92 -1.84
N SER A 140 -15.98 -7.07 -0.83
CA SER A 140 -15.13 -7.01 0.37
C SER A 140 -15.25 -8.24 1.25
N ALA A 141 -16.27 -9.09 1.06
CA ALA A 141 -16.41 -10.40 1.70
C ALA A 141 -15.14 -11.28 1.59
N LEU A 142 -14.33 -11.06 0.54
CA LEU A 142 -13.01 -11.70 0.39
C LEU A 142 -12.05 -11.40 1.55
N PHE A 143 -12.27 -10.37 2.36
CA PHE A 143 -11.39 -9.97 3.45
C PHE A 143 -11.91 -10.33 4.84
N GLY A 144 -13.10 -10.90 4.96
CA GLY A 144 -13.67 -11.36 6.22
C GLY A 144 -15.18 -11.54 6.17
N ALA A 145 -15.72 -12.38 7.05
CA ALA A 145 -17.16 -12.65 7.15
C ALA A 145 -17.97 -11.38 7.50
N ASN A 146 -17.36 -10.45 8.23
CA ASN A 146 -18.00 -9.20 8.67
C ASN A 146 -17.88 -8.07 7.65
N ALA A 147 -17.41 -8.33 6.42
CA ALA A 147 -17.11 -7.29 5.42
C ALA A 147 -18.27 -6.96 4.46
N ILE A 148 -19.52 -7.04 4.94
CA ILE A 148 -20.72 -6.87 4.10
C ILE A 148 -20.84 -5.42 3.59
N ALA A 149 -20.61 -4.45 4.47
CA ALA A 149 -20.60 -3.03 4.11
C ALA A 149 -19.33 -2.63 3.37
N GLY A 150 -18.22 -3.29 3.72
CA GLY A 150 -16.92 -3.02 3.14
C GLY A 150 -15.76 -3.40 4.05
N THR A 151 -14.57 -2.97 3.66
CA THR A 151 -13.35 -3.10 4.48
C THR A 151 -12.64 -1.78 4.66
N MET A 152 -12.03 -1.62 5.83
CA MET A 152 -11.14 -0.52 6.16
C MET A 152 -9.76 -1.09 6.43
N ASN A 153 -8.84 -0.88 5.49
CA ASN A 153 -7.49 -1.42 5.58
C ASN A 153 -6.48 -0.33 5.95
N VAL A 154 -6.02 -0.38 7.19
CA VAL A 154 -4.96 0.47 7.72
C VAL A 154 -3.63 -0.08 7.24
N ILE A 155 -2.92 0.70 6.43
CA ILE A 155 -1.56 0.37 5.99
C ILE A 155 -0.59 1.12 6.90
N THR A 156 0.25 0.38 7.61
CA THR A 156 1.28 0.97 8.48
C THR A 156 2.46 1.49 7.67
N LYS A 157 3.23 2.41 8.26
CA LYS A 157 4.47 2.92 7.66
C LYS A 157 5.49 1.79 7.48
N ASP A 158 6.02 1.65 6.27
CA ASP A 158 7.21 0.85 5.98
C ASP A 158 8.44 1.73 6.25
N PRO A 159 9.33 1.39 7.20
CA PRO A 159 10.54 2.15 7.40
C PRO A 159 11.47 1.95 6.20
N VAL A 160 12.14 3.04 5.81
CA VAL A 160 13.07 3.08 4.67
C VAL A 160 14.44 3.62 5.05
N LEU A 161 14.62 4.03 6.30
CA LEU A 161 15.84 4.58 6.87
C LEU A 161 15.90 4.18 8.35
N ASN A 162 17.11 4.17 8.91
CA ASN A 162 17.31 4.10 10.36
C ASN A 162 16.89 5.43 10.96
N GLN A 163 15.85 5.42 11.79
CA GLN A 163 15.32 6.64 12.39
C GLN A 163 14.60 6.35 13.69
N TRP A 164 14.51 7.37 14.53
CA TRP A 164 13.64 7.40 15.68
C TRP A 164 12.85 8.71 15.67
N GLU A 165 11.62 8.66 16.18
CA GLU A 165 10.69 9.80 16.25
C GLU A 165 9.98 9.73 17.60
N VAL A 166 9.93 10.85 18.31
CA VAL A 166 9.09 11.03 19.50
C VAL A 166 8.19 12.23 19.23
N GLN A 167 6.89 12.05 19.42
CA GLN A 167 5.89 13.09 19.27
C GLN A 167 5.06 13.13 20.55
N THR A 168 4.78 14.33 21.03
CA THR A 168 3.83 14.55 22.12
C THR A 168 2.76 15.52 21.68
N ASP A 169 1.51 15.19 22.00
CA ASP A 169 0.35 16.03 21.74
C ASP A 169 -0.32 16.31 23.08
N PHE A 170 -0.70 17.57 23.31
CA PHE A 170 -1.40 18.00 24.50
C PHE A 170 -2.58 18.86 24.08
N ALA A 171 -3.78 18.51 24.54
CA ALA A 171 -5.00 19.25 24.30
C ALA A 171 -5.74 19.49 25.61
N SER A 172 -6.48 20.60 25.66
CA SER A 172 -7.36 20.94 26.77
C SER A 172 -8.76 21.22 26.24
N ILE A 173 -9.75 20.59 26.84
CA ILE A 173 -11.17 20.74 26.54
C ILE A 173 -11.76 21.63 27.63
N ASP A 174 -12.24 22.82 27.22
CA ASP A 174 -12.87 23.82 28.09
C ASP A 174 -12.03 24.19 29.32
N ALA A 175 -10.70 24.09 29.22
CA ALA A 175 -9.76 24.29 30.33
C ALA A 175 -9.99 23.38 31.57
N LYS A 176 -10.83 22.35 31.46
CA LYS A 176 -11.23 21.46 32.57
C LYS A 176 -10.75 20.03 32.39
N SER A 177 -10.69 19.55 31.15
CA SER A 177 -10.25 18.20 30.83
C SER A 177 -9.01 18.24 29.94
N THR A 178 -8.05 17.36 30.21
CA THR A 178 -6.82 17.25 29.43
C THR A 178 -6.78 15.95 28.62
N ASP A 179 -6.22 16.01 27.42
CA ASP A 179 -5.87 14.85 26.59
C ASP A 179 -4.39 14.92 26.23
N ARG A 180 -3.62 13.93 26.69
CA ARG A 180 -2.17 13.86 26.49
C ARG A 180 -1.84 12.60 25.72
N VAL A 181 -1.04 12.76 24.67
CA VAL A 181 -0.53 11.65 23.86
C VAL A 181 0.98 11.72 23.78
N ILE A 182 1.62 10.56 23.91
CA ILE A 182 3.04 10.36 23.69
C ILE A 182 3.17 9.21 22.70
N ASN A 183 3.73 9.51 21.53
CA ASN A 183 4.08 8.55 20.51
C ASN A 183 5.61 8.42 20.47
N ALA A 184 6.12 7.21 20.44
CA ALA A 184 7.53 6.93 20.20
C ALA A 184 7.64 5.84 19.14
N SER A 185 8.56 6.01 18.19
CA SER A 185 8.87 4.97 17.21
C SER A 185 10.35 4.94 16.91
N ALA A 186 10.86 3.76 16.63
CA ALA A 186 12.22 3.54 16.19
C ALA A 186 12.24 2.45 15.12
N ALA A 187 13.08 2.63 14.11
CA ALA A 187 13.26 1.66 13.05
C ALA A 187 14.73 1.50 12.71
N ILE A 188 15.11 0.25 12.48
CA ILE A 188 16.39 -0.16 11.92
C ILE A 188 16.08 -0.97 10.67
N VAL A 189 16.70 -0.59 9.57
CA VAL A 189 16.51 -1.17 8.24
C VAL A 189 17.89 -1.42 7.65
N SER A 190 18.06 -2.56 6.98
CA SER A 190 19.29 -2.82 6.24
C SER A 190 19.45 -1.81 5.09
N ASP A 191 20.69 -1.54 4.68
CA ASP A 191 20.97 -0.57 3.59
C ASP A 191 20.31 -0.98 2.26
N ASP A 192 20.10 -2.28 2.07
CA ASP A 192 19.39 -2.82 0.92
C ASP A 192 17.85 -2.82 1.12
N LEU A 193 17.31 -2.40 2.25
CA LEU A 193 15.87 -2.40 2.56
C LEU A 193 15.21 -3.79 2.47
N ASN A 194 16.00 -4.88 2.49
CA ASN A 194 15.50 -6.25 2.47
C ASN A 194 15.05 -6.70 3.85
N SER A 195 15.72 -6.26 4.91
CA SER A 195 15.33 -6.57 6.28
C SER A 195 15.12 -5.29 7.06
N GLY A 196 14.23 -5.35 8.02
CA GLY A 196 14.03 -4.24 8.93
C GLY A 196 13.21 -4.67 10.13
N LEU A 197 13.45 -3.95 11.22
CA LEU A 197 12.68 -4.01 12.44
C LEU A 197 12.23 -2.59 12.76
N SER A 198 10.96 -2.44 13.06
CA SER A 198 10.42 -1.21 13.62
C SER A 198 9.62 -1.52 14.87
N ILE A 199 9.72 -0.64 15.84
CA ILE A 199 8.95 -0.66 17.06
C ILE A 199 8.23 0.67 17.18
N PHE A 200 7.03 0.63 17.74
CA PHE A 200 6.26 1.82 18.06
C PHE A 200 5.53 1.62 19.38
N GLY A 201 5.40 2.72 20.13
CA GLY A 201 4.63 2.80 21.35
C GLY A 201 3.79 4.07 21.31
N THR A 202 2.57 3.98 21.79
CA THR A 202 1.71 5.13 22.04
C THR A 202 1.12 5.00 23.43
N SER A 203 1.13 6.09 24.18
CA SER A 203 0.42 6.23 25.45
C SER A 203 -0.48 7.45 25.34
N ARG A 204 -1.78 7.27 25.53
CA ARG A 204 -2.78 8.33 25.54
C ARG A 204 -3.55 8.28 26.85
N ASP A 205 -3.66 9.43 27.49
CA ASP A 205 -4.43 9.63 28.71
C ASP A 205 -5.34 10.83 28.48
N ARG A 206 -6.65 10.56 28.37
CA ARG A 206 -7.71 11.54 28.19
C ARG A 206 -8.61 11.50 29.41
N GLN A 207 -8.82 12.64 30.03
CA GLN A 207 -9.80 12.78 31.11
C GLN A 207 -11.22 12.85 30.55
N SER A 208 -12.21 12.42 31.34
CA SER A 208 -13.60 12.62 30.96
C SER A 208 -13.96 14.10 30.95
N TYR A 209 -14.97 14.46 30.17
CA TYR A 209 -15.55 15.78 30.15
C TYR A 209 -17.06 15.66 30.16
N ASP A 210 -17.68 16.32 31.13
CA ASP A 210 -19.12 16.47 31.31
C ASP A 210 -19.41 17.97 31.13
N ALA A 211 -20.13 18.30 30.05
CA ALA A 211 -20.37 19.66 29.61
C ALA A 211 -21.60 20.28 30.28
N ASP A 212 -22.65 19.49 30.50
CA ASP A 212 -23.94 19.95 31.03
C ASP A 212 -24.17 19.63 32.52
N GLN A 213 -23.23 18.91 33.13
CA GLN A 213 -23.18 18.54 34.55
C GLN A 213 -24.35 17.66 34.97
N ASP A 214 -24.85 16.81 34.07
CA ASP A 214 -25.94 15.87 34.36
C ASP A 214 -25.44 14.57 35.03
N GLY A 215 -24.13 14.40 35.17
CA GLY A 215 -23.48 13.23 35.77
C GLY A 215 -23.09 12.15 34.75
N PHE A 216 -23.36 12.36 33.47
CA PHE A 216 -22.85 11.57 32.35
C PHE A 216 -21.77 12.35 31.60
N SER A 217 -20.81 11.64 30.99
CA SER A 217 -19.72 12.28 30.27
C SER A 217 -19.98 12.33 28.77
N GLU A 218 -19.85 13.52 28.16
CA GLU A 218 -19.85 13.73 26.70
C GLU A 218 -18.60 13.14 26.05
N ILE A 219 -17.49 13.20 26.78
CA ILE A 219 -16.22 12.61 26.37
C ILE A 219 -15.78 11.70 27.49
N THR A 220 -15.58 10.43 27.18
CA THR A 220 -15.13 9.45 28.17
C THR A 220 -13.66 9.57 28.49
N ALA A 221 -13.35 9.22 29.74
CA ALA A 221 -11.98 8.95 30.14
C ALA A 221 -11.43 7.78 29.31
N LEU A 222 -10.21 7.94 28.81
CA LEU A 222 -9.53 6.93 28.01
C LEU A 222 -8.07 6.84 28.45
N THR A 223 -7.67 5.66 28.90
CA THR A 223 -6.26 5.33 29.10
C THR A 223 -5.89 4.25 28.09
N ASN A 224 -5.12 4.60 27.08
CA ASN A 224 -4.64 3.66 26.08
C ASN A 224 -3.11 3.58 26.13
N THR A 225 -2.59 2.37 26.24
CA THR A 225 -1.19 2.08 25.96
C THR A 225 -1.13 1.01 24.89
N SER A 226 -0.62 1.38 23.72
CA SER A 226 -0.43 0.42 22.62
C SER A 226 1.04 0.31 22.28
N PHE A 227 1.47 -0.91 22.01
CA PHE A 227 2.81 -1.21 21.54
C PHE A 227 2.68 -2.09 20.31
N GLY A 228 3.60 -1.91 19.36
CA GLY A 228 3.69 -2.82 18.24
C GLY A 228 5.07 -2.90 17.66
N THR A 229 5.30 -4.01 16.99
CA THR A 229 6.54 -4.31 16.30
C THR A 229 6.22 -4.76 14.89
N MET A 230 7.08 -4.41 13.97
CA MET A 230 7.02 -4.92 12.62
C MET A 230 8.42 -5.30 12.19
N ALA A 231 8.63 -6.59 11.98
CA ALA A 231 9.77 -7.13 11.29
C ALA A 231 9.36 -7.49 9.86
N PHE A 232 10.23 -7.21 8.90
CA PHE A 232 10.05 -7.72 7.55
C PHE A 232 11.34 -8.30 6.98
N LEU A 233 11.16 -9.29 6.12
CA LEU A 233 12.15 -9.82 5.22
C LEU A 233 11.52 -9.79 3.82
N LYS A 234 11.83 -8.74 3.06
CA LYS A 234 11.37 -8.56 1.69
C LYS A 234 12.24 -9.44 0.79
N LYS A 235 11.62 -10.36 0.04
CA LYS A 235 12.30 -11.03 -1.07
C LYS A 235 12.50 -10.01 -2.20
N ILE A 236 13.78 -9.66 -2.40
CA ILE A 236 14.53 -9.06 -3.52
C ILE A 236 13.80 -8.28 -4.64
N ASP A 237 12.65 -8.71 -5.18
CA ASP A 237 11.94 -8.01 -6.27
C ASP A 237 11.57 -6.56 -5.92
N ARG A 238 11.46 -6.23 -4.62
CA ARG A 238 11.12 -4.88 -4.14
C ARG A 238 12.33 -3.96 -3.97
N VAL A 239 13.56 -4.47 -4.11
CA VAL A 239 14.80 -3.83 -3.64
C VAL A 239 15.84 -3.63 -4.73
N ALA A 240 16.13 -4.66 -5.54
CA ALA A 240 17.22 -4.57 -6.52
C ALA A 240 17.03 -3.39 -7.48
N PHE A 241 15.81 -3.24 -8.01
CA PHE A 241 15.44 -2.16 -8.93
C PHE A 241 15.13 -0.81 -8.25
N LYS A 242 15.24 -0.71 -6.92
CA LYS A 242 15.06 0.54 -6.16
C LYS A 242 16.36 1.13 -5.63
N ASN A 243 17.47 0.38 -5.68
CA ASN A 243 18.76 0.87 -5.26
C ASN A 243 19.22 2.02 -6.18
N PRO A 244 19.64 3.19 -5.65
CA PRO A 244 20.02 4.35 -6.46
C PRO A 244 21.13 4.07 -7.48
N GLU A 245 22.13 3.26 -7.12
CA GLU A 245 23.25 2.94 -8.01
C GLU A 245 22.81 1.97 -9.12
N VAL A 246 21.96 1.00 -8.79
CA VAL A 246 21.31 0.14 -9.79
C VAL A 246 20.47 0.98 -10.74
N ILE A 247 19.63 1.89 -10.23
CA ILE A 247 18.80 2.79 -11.05
C ILE A 247 19.69 3.62 -11.97
N LYS A 248 20.80 4.15 -11.47
CA LYS A 248 21.74 4.94 -12.25
C LYS A 248 22.37 4.12 -13.38
N GLN A 249 22.83 2.89 -13.10
CA GLN A 249 23.39 2.01 -14.14
C GLN A 249 22.33 1.57 -15.16
N LEU A 250 21.14 1.19 -14.70
CA LEU A 250 20.02 0.84 -15.57
C LEU A 250 19.65 2.02 -16.47
N ASN A 251 19.50 3.23 -15.93
CA ASN A 251 19.16 4.41 -16.74
C ASN A 251 20.29 4.84 -17.69
N LYS A 252 21.54 4.48 -17.41
CA LYS A 252 22.69 4.82 -18.24
C LYS A 252 22.84 3.87 -19.43
N ASN A 253 22.73 2.57 -19.19
CA ASN A 253 23.11 1.54 -20.17
C ASN A 253 21.91 0.74 -20.72
N TYR A 254 20.75 0.81 -20.07
CA TYR A 254 19.58 -0.03 -20.38
C TYR A 254 18.31 0.80 -20.53
N TYR A 255 17.27 0.18 -21.07
CA TYR A 255 15.90 0.69 -21.04
C TYR A 255 14.98 -0.41 -20.51
N ALA A 256 14.16 -0.08 -19.51
CA ALA A 256 13.25 -1.05 -18.92
C ALA A 256 11.96 -1.15 -19.74
N VAL A 257 11.62 -2.36 -20.19
CA VAL A 257 10.34 -2.65 -20.84
C VAL A 257 9.51 -3.50 -19.89
N ARG A 258 8.37 -2.98 -19.45
CA ARG A 258 7.40 -3.77 -18.69
C ARG A 258 6.58 -4.61 -19.66
N MET A 259 6.50 -5.90 -19.39
CA MET A 259 5.60 -6.81 -20.11
C MET A 259 4.55 -7.32 -19.12
N ASP A 260 3.27 -7.17 -19.47
CA ASP A 260 2.21 -7.94 -18.82
C ASP A 260 2.17 -9.34 -19.43
N VAL A 261 2.46 -10.35 -18.61
CA VAL A 261 2.47 -11.76 -19.02
C VAL A 261 1.08 -12.25 -19.44
N ASN A 262 0.01 -11.59 -19.02
CA ASN A 262 -1.36 -11.94 -19.36
C ASN A 262 -1.95 -11.08 -20.48
N SER A 263 -1.14 -10.23 -21.12
CA SER A 263 -1.60 -9.39 -22.22
C SER A 263 -2.25 -10.24 -23.32
N THR A 264 -3.38 -9.77 -23.84
CA THR A 264 -4.05 -10.35 -25.00
C THR A 264 -3.61 -9.70 -26.32
N GLN A 265 -2.93 -8.55 -26.23
CA GLN A 265 -2.48 -7.81 -27.41
C GLN A 265 -1.31 -8.53 -28.09
N PRO A 266 -1.27 -8.55 -29.43
CA PRO A 266 -0.10 -9.00 -30.18
C PRO A 266 1.12 -8.14 -29.86
N ILE A 267 2.28 -8.78 -29.66
CA ILE A 267 3.55 -8.09 -29.40
C ILE A 267 4.49 -8.37 -30.57
N PHE A 268 4.95 -7.31 -31.24
CA PHE A 268 6.01 -7.40 -32.24
C PHE A 268 7.37 -7.32 -31.56
N PHE A 269 8.20 -8.36 -31.69
CA PHE A 269 9.51 -8.46 -31.07
C PHE A 269 10.46 -9.26 -31.97
N ASP A 270 11.71 -8.81 -32.12
CA ASP A 270 12.72 -9.46 -32.97
C ASP A 270 12.22 -9.83 -34.39
N GLN A 271 11.59 -8.85 -35.05
CA GLN A 271 11.00 -8.99 -36.40
C GLN A 271 9.86 -10.02 -36.52
N GLN A 272 9.31 -10.51 -35.40
CA GLN A 272 8.24 -11.49 -35.38
C GLN A 272 7.06 -11.05 -34.50
N TRP A 273 5.84 -11.41 -34.92
CA TRP A 273 4.65 -11.23 -34.10
C TRP A 273 4.44 -12.40 -33.14
N PHE A 274 4.23 -12.09 -31.86
CA PHE A 274 3.86 -13.04 -30.82
C PHE A 274 2.44 -12.75 -30.35
N PHE A 275 1.66 -13.81 -30.16
CA PHE A 275 0.26 -13.76 -29.75
C PHE A 275 0.06 -14.56 -28.47
N ASN A 276 -0.93 -14.19 -27.68
CA ASN A 276 -1.39 -15.03 -26.59
C ASN A 276 -2.33 -16.11 -27.16
N SER A 277 -1.87 -17.36 -27.17
CA SER A 277 -2.65 -18.49 -27.70
C SER A 277 -3.73 -18.99 -26.73
N GLU A 278 -3.70 -18.55 -25.47
CA GLU A 278 -4.58 -19.01 -24.40
C GLU A 278 -5.66 -17.99 -24.04
N VAL A 279 -5.87 -16.94 -24.84
CA VAL A 279 -6.83 -15.85 -24.53
C VAL A 279 -8.24 -16.38 -24.24
N ASN A 280 -8.62 -17.50 -24.85
CA ASN A 280 -9.93 -18.14 -24.68
C ASN A 280 -9.95 -19.26 -23.62
N SER A 281 -8.83 -19.49 -22.90
CA SER A 281 -8.72 -20.47 -21.81
C SER A 281 -9.32 -19.92 -20.51
N LYS A 282 -10.02 -20.77 -19.73
CA LYS A 282 -10.62 -20.40 -18.44
C LYS A 282 -9.60 -20.18 -17.30
N GLN A 283 -8.30 -20.39 -17.50
CA GLN A 283 -7.26 -20.14 -16.48
C GLN A 283 -6.01 -19.47 -17.06
N ASN A 284 -5.56 -18.39 -16.39
CA ASN A 284 -4.25 -17.71 -16.48
C ASN A 284 -3.53 -17.81 -17.83
N ALA A 285 -4.08 -17.15 -18.86
CA ALA A 285 -3.54 -17.14 -20.20
C ALA A 285 -2.19 -16.41 -20.28
N VAL A 286 -1.08 -17.15 -20.39
CA VAL A 286 0.26 -16.55 -20.44
C VAL A 286 0.69 -16.32 -21.90
N HIS A 287 1.05 -15.09 -22.24
CA HIS A 287 1.49 -14.66 -23.55
C HIS A 287 2.70 -15.48 -24.05
N LYS A 288 2.69 -15.89 -25.32
CA LYS A 288 3.72 -16.80 -25.89
C LYS A 288 5.14 -16.25 -25.78
N LEU A 289 5.31 -14.94 -25.96
CA LEU A 289 6.59 -14.26 -25.75
C LEU A 289 7.12 -14.43 -24.30
N ALA A 290 6.24 -14.32 -23.30
CA ALA A 290 6.63 -14.54 -21.90
C ALA A 290 7.02 -16.00 -21.66
N LYS A 291 6.28 -16.96 -22.24
CA LYS A 291 6.66 -18.39 -22.16
C LYS A 291 8.04 -18.65 -22.76
N LEU A 292 8.36 -18.09 -23.93
CA LEU A 292 9.68 -18.25 -24.57
C LEU A 292 10.83 -17.73 -23.69
N PHE A 293 10.56 -16.64 -22.98
CA PHE A 293 11.49 -15.97 -22.09
C PHE A 293 11.70 -16.69 -20.75
N ILE A 294 10.63 -17.28 -20.22
CA ILE A 294 10.59 -17.82 -18.85
C ILE A 294 10.70 -19.36 -18.84
N ASN A 295 10.86 -20.02 -20.00
CA ASN A 295 11.15 -21.46 -20.06
C ASN A 295 12.67 -21.72 -19.99
N PRO A 296 13.20 -22.26 -18.88
CA PRO A 296 14.53 -22.85 -18.86
C PRO A 296 14.64 -24.01 -19.88
N PRO A 297 15.86 -24.32 -20.35
CA PRO A 297 16.09 -25.60 -21.02
C PRO A 297 15.73 -26.75 -20.06
N ASN A 298 14.78 -27.59 -20.45
CA ASN A 298 14.37 -28.82 -19.74
C ASN A 298 13.72 -28.65 -18.36
N LYS A 299 13.24 -27.46 -18.00
CA LYS A 299 12.39 -27.24 -16.80
C LYS A 299 11.29 -26.26 -17.17
N GLY A 300 10.07 -26.48 -16.68
CA GLY A 300 8.94 -25.58 -16.93
C GLY A 300 9.17 -24.14 -16.42
N ILE A 301 8.14 -23.30 -16.53
CA ILE A 301 8.19 -21.87 -16.17
C ILE A 301 8.79 -21.64 -14.78
N ALA A 302 9.87 -20.87 -14.69
CA ALA A 302 10.53 -20.51 -13.44
C ALA A 302 10.51 -18.98 -13.21
N LEU A 303 9.87 -18.56 -12.12
CA LEU A 303 9.81 -17.15 -11.71
C LEU A 303 10.50 -16.95 -10.35
N PRO A 304 11.18 -15.80 -10.13
CA PRO A 304 11.35 -14.67 -11.04
C PRO A 304 12.36 -14.99 -12.17
N ALA A 305 12.21 -14.31 -13.31
CA ALA A 305 13.13 -14.41 -14.43
C ALA A 305 13.57 -13.01 -14.88
N THR A 306 14.89 -12.80 -14.96
CA THR A 306 15.50 -11.63 -15.60
C THR A 306 16.16 -12.07 -16.89
N LEU A 307 16.03 -11.25 -17.94
CA LEU A 307 16.63 -11.48 -19.23
C LEU A 307 17.46 -10.28 -19.64
N ILE A 308 18.72 -10.54 -19.97
CA ILE A 308 19.60 -9.53 -20.53
C ILE A 308 19.68 -9.81 -22.02
N LEU A 309 19.20 -8.86 -22.82
CA LEU A 309 19.23 -8.91 -24.27
C LEU A 309 20.40 -8.05 -24.77
N ASN A 310 21.04 -8.48 -25.85
CA ASN A 310 22.00 -7.62 -26.55
C ASN A 310 21.25 -6.58 -27.42
N PRO A 311 21.94 -5.60 -28.03
CA PRO A 311 21.32 -4.60 -28.91
C PRO A 311 20.58 -5.17 -30.14
N SER A 312 20.85 -6.43 -30.50
CA SER A 312 20.16 -7.17 -31.56
C SER A 312 19.04 -8.07 -31.02
N PHE A 313 18.54 -7.82 -29.80
CA PHE A 313 17.46 -8.54 -29.14
C PHE A 313 17.69 -10.05 -28.92
N LYS A 314 18.92 -10.53 -29.09
CA LYS A 314 19.28 -11.91 -28.74
C LYS A 314 19.52 -12.02 -27.24
N VAL A 315 19.01 -13.11 -26.65
CA VAL A 315 19.20 -13.41 -25.23
C VAL A 315 20.68 -13.66 -24.96
N ASN A 316 21.30 -12.75 -24.22
CA ASN A 316 22.67 -12.88 -23.74
C ASN A 316 22.72 -13.76 -22.48
N GLN A 317 21.81 -13.49 -21.52
CA GLN A 317 21.78 -14.20 -20.25
C GLN A 317 20.35 -14.42 -19.75
N ARG A 318 20.09 -15.63 -19.23
CA ARG A 318 18.86 -15.97 -18.52
C ARG A 318 19.15 -16.22 -17.06
N LEU A 319 18.31 -15.66 -16.23
CA LEU A 319 18.59 -15.47 -14.83
C LEU A 319 17.31 -15.81 -14.06
N PHE A 320 17.21 -17.05 -13.58
CA PHE A 320 16.03 -17.64 -12.92
C PHE A 320 16.10 -17.65 -11.38
N SER A 321 16.90 -16.75 -10.81
CA SER A 321 16.98 -16.53 -9.38
C SER A 321 16.72 -15.07 -9.03
N TYR A 322 16.62 -14.79 -7.75
CA TYR A 322 16.64 -13.43 -7.23
C TYR A 322 18.09 -12.93 -7.16
N TYR A 323 18.33 -11.63 -7.42
CA TYR A 323 19.66 -10.97 -7.32
C TYR A 323 19.68 -9.89 -6.25
N THR A 324 20.72 -9.86 -5.41
CA THR A 324 20.99 -8.68 -4.57
C THR A 324 21.37 -7.47 -5.44
N PRO A 325 21.25 -6.22 -4.94
CA PRO A 325 21.75 -5.04 -5.68
C PRO A 325 23.20 -5.20 -6.14
N LYS A 326 24.07 -5.80 -5.32
CA LYS A 326 25.47 -6.09 -5.67
C LYS A 326 25.59 -7.10 -6.80
N GLN A 327 24.82 -8.20 -6.75
CA GLN A 327 24.79 -9.18 -7.83
C GLN A 327 24.27 -8.56 -9.13
N LEU A 328 23.23 -7.73 -9.05
CA LEU A 328 22.68 -7.03 -10.20
C LEU A 328 23.68 -6.01 -10.77
N LEU A 329 24.38 -5.24 -9.93
CA LEU A 329 25.44 -4.33 -10.37
C LEU A 329 26.63 -5.05 -11.02
N ASN A 330 26.93 -6.29 -10.64
CA ASN A 330 27.95 -7.10 -11.31
C ASN A 330 27.45 -7.69 -12.64
N LEU A 331 26.13 -7.72 -12.87
CA LEU A 331 25.50 -8.23 -14.09
C LEU A 331 25.23 -7.12 -15.13
N LEU A 332 25.08 -5.86 -14.68
CA LEU A 332 24.83 -4.66 -15.48
C LEU A 332 26.13 -3.99 -15.94
#